data_AF-A0AAD4MMG1-F1
#
_entry.id   AF-A0AAD4MMG1-F1
#
_cell.length_a   1.000
_cell.length_b   1.000
_cell.length_c   1.000
_cell.angle_alpha   90.00
_cell.angle_beta   90.00
_cell.angle_gamma   90.00
#
_symmetry.space_group_name_H-M   'P 1'
#
loop_
_entity.id
_entity.type
_entity.pdbx_description
1 polymer ?
#
loop_
_entity_poly.entity_id
_entity_poly.type
_entity_poly.pdbx_seq_one_letter_code
_entity_poly.pdbx_strand_id
1 'polypeptide(L)'
;MRSLGRSMKTPFNENVTYDRTINENVTYDRPFNENVTYDRTINENVTYDRTINENVTYDRTINENVTYDRPFNENVTYDRTINENVTYDRPFNENVTYDRTINENVTYDRPFNENVTYDRTINENVTYDRTINENVTYDRPFNENVTYDRTINENVTYDRTINENVTYDRPFNENVTYDRTINENVTYDRPFNENVTYDRTINENVTYDRPFNENVTYDRTINENVTYDRPFNENVTYDRPFNENVTYDRTINENVTYDRTINENVTYDRTINENVTYDRTINENVTYDRTINENVTYDRTINENVTYDRPFNENVTYDRTINENVTYDRPFNENVTYDRTINENVTYDRTINENVTYDRTINENVTCDRPFNDKN
;
A
#
# COMPACT_ATOMS: atom_id res chain seq x y z
N MET A 1 -17.63 42.07 -13.77
CA MET A 1 -17.02 42.84 -14.87
C MET A 1 -15.84 42.02 -15.38
N ARG A 2 -15.54 41.97 -16.69
CA ARG A 2 -14.25 41.40 -17.13
C ARG A 2 -13.13 42.33 -16.67
N SER A 3 -12.21 41.81 -15.86
CA SER A 3 -11.00 42.51 -15.43
C SER A 3 -9.78 41.90 -16.11
N LEU A 4 -9.14 42.66 -16.99
CA LEU A 4 -7.85 42.33 -17.58
C LEU A 4 -6.75 42.57 -16.54
N GLY A 5 -6.03 41.52 -16.15
CA GLY A 5 -4.78 41.56 -15.38
C GLY A 5 -4.78 42.43 -14.12
N ARG A 6 -5.24 41.90 -12.97
CA ARG A 6 -5.21 42.65 -11.70
C ARG A 6 -4.30 42.00 -10.65
N SER A 7 -3.13 42.59 -10.43
CA SER A 7 -2.33 42.35 -9.22
C SER A 7 -2.97 43.10 -8.05
N MET A 8 -3.28 42.38 -6.96
CA MET A 8 -3.76 42.97 -5.72
C MET A 8 -2.68 42.92 -4.65
N LYS A 9 -2.24 44.10 -4.22
CA LYS A 9 -1.41 44.29 -3.03
C LYS A 9 -2.24 45.02 -1.98
N THR A 10 -2.75 44.28 -1.02
CA THR A 10 -3.54 44.81 0.09
C THR A 10 -2.69 44.83 1.36
N PRO A 11 -2.71 45.92 2.15
CA PRO A 11 -2.23 45.88 3.54
C PRO A 11 -3.13 44.98 4.39
N PHE A 12 -2.78 44.79 5.67
CA PHE A 12 -3.55 43.95 6.59
C PHE A 12 -5.04 44.27 6.64
N ASN A 13 -5.90 43.25 6.50
CA ASN A 13 -7.34 43.34 6.70
C ASN A 13 -7.84 42.21 7.61
N GLU A 14 -8.75 42.56 8.52
CA GLU A 14 -9.46 41.64 9.42
C GLU A 14 -10.37 40.67 8.64
N ASN A 15 -11.06 41.16 7.60
CA ASN A 15 -11.99 40.35 6.80
C ASN A 15 -11.98 40.80 5.33
N VAL A 16 -11.81 39.84 4.40
CA VAL A 16 -11.87 40.08 2.94
C VAL A 16 -12.81 39.09 2.26
N THR A 17 -13.74 39.58 1.45
CA THR A 17 -14.67 38.72 0.70
C THR A 17 -14.72 39.10 -0.79
N TYR A 18 -14.52 38.11 -1.66
CA TYR A 18 -14.60 38.23 -3.10
C TYR A 18 -15.87 37.52 -3.63
N ASP A 19 -17.01 38.22 -3.61
CA ASP A 19 -18.25 37.76 -4.25
C ASP A 19 -18.22 38.01 -5.77
N ARG A 20 -18.57 36.97 -6.55
CA ARG A 20 -18.85 37.02 -8.00
C ARG A 20 -17.81 37.75 -8.85
N THR A 21 -16.54 37.31 -8.75
CA THR A 21 -15.47 37.76 -9.64
C THR A 21 -15.42 36.93 -10.92
N ILE A 22 -15.25 37.58 -12.08
CA ILE A 22 -14.90 36.91 -13.34
C ILE A 22 -13.71 37.65 -13.94
N ASN A 23 -12.55 37.00 -13.96
CA ASN A 23 -11.29 37.60 -14.40
C ASN A 23 -10.63 36.75 -15.49
N GLU A 24 -9.65 37.35 -16.16
CA GLU A 24 -8.75 36.61 -17.06
C GLU A 24 -7.55 36.16 -16.23
N ASN A 25 -6.71 37.11 -15.82
CA ASN A 25 -5.48 36.86 -15.06
C ASN A 25 -5.50 37.63 -13.72
N VAL A 26 -5.21 36.94 -12.60
CA VAL A 26 -5.23 37.50 -11.24
C VAL A 26 -3.97 37.12 -10.47
N THR A 27 -3.39 38.06 -9.71
CA THR A 27 -2.26 37.77 -8.82
C THR A 27 -2.45 38.43 -7.47
N TYR A 28 -2.40 37.65 -6.40
CA TYR A 28 -2.37 38.13 -5.02
C TYR A 28 -0.93 38.02 -4.50
N ASP A 29 -0.21 39.13 -4.42
CA ASP A 29 1.21 39.19 -4.02
C ASP A 29 1.32 39.79 -2.62
N ARG A 30 1.61 38.92 -1.64
CA ARG A 30 1.78 39.20 -0.20
C ARG A 30 0.60 39.92 0.47
N PRO A 31 -0.66 39.52 0.26
CA PRO A 31 -1.72 39.91 1.18
C PRO A 31 -1.44 39.26 2.55
N PHE A 32 -1.77 40.00 3.60
CA PHE A 32 -1.86 39.49 4.97
C PHE A 32 -3.27 39.77 5.47
N ASN A 33 -4.02 38.77 5.95
CA ASN A 33 -5.37 38.97 6.47
C ASN A 33 -5.62 38.06 7.66
N GLU A 34 -6.67 38.31 8.42
CA GLU A 34 -7.19 37.33 9.38
C GLU A 34 -8.09 36.34 8.62
N ASN A 35 -9.20 36.80 8.03
CA ASN A 35 -10.14 35.95 7.29
C ASN A 35 -10.28 36.33 5.79
N VAL A 36 -10.27 35.35 4.89
CA VAL A 36 -10.49 35.53 3.44
C VAL A 36 -11.51 34.54 2.89
N THR A 37 -12.49 35.02 2.13
CA THR A 37 -13.50 34.17 1.46
C THR A 37 -13.64 34.49 -0.03
N TYR A 38 -13.56 33.47 -0.86
CA TYR A 38 -13.84 33.49 -2.29
C TYR A 38 -15.16 32.72 -2.54
N ASP A 39 -16.29 33.43 -2.57
CA ASP A 39 -17.62 32.81 -2.72
C ASP A 39 -17.78 32.20 -4.12
N ARG A 40 -17.72 33.04 -5.14
CA ARG A 40 -17.96 32.65 -6.54
C ARG A 40 -16.94 33.30 -7.44
N THR A 41 -15.94 32.56 -7.88
CA THR A 41 -14.87 33.07 -8.74
C THR A 41 -14.74 32.23 -9.99
N ILE A 42 -14.72 32.87 -11.15
CA ILE A 42 -14.33 32.23 -12.41
C ILE A 42 -13.10 32.96 -12.94
N ASN A 43 -12.00 32.27 -13.19
CA ASN A 43 -10.77 32.86 -13.69
C ASN A 43 -10.17 31.98 -14.80
N GLU A 44 -9.31 32.55 -15.64
CA GLU A 44 -8.42 31.76 -16.50
C GLU A 44 -7.22 31.33 -15.62
N ASN A 45 -6.38 32.29 -15.23
CA ASN A 45 -5.18 32.04 -14.44
C ASN A 45 -5.19 32.80 -13.10
N VAL A 46 -4.85 32.11 -12.00
CA VAL A 46 -4.73 32.69 -10.67
C VAL A 46 -3.41 32.33 -10.01
N THR A 47 -2.73 33.31 -9.43
CA THR A 47 -1.52 33.10 -8.62
C THR A 47 -1.65 33.72 -7.23
N TYR A 48 -1.36 32.94 -6.21
CA TYR A 48 -1.23 33.35 -4.81
C TYR A 48 0.26 33.28 -4.43
N ASP A 49 0.93 34.43 -4.35
CA ASP A 49 2.34 34.53 -3.98
C ASP A 49 2.46 35.05 -2.54
N ARG A 50 3.00 34.20 -1.64
CA ARG A 50 3.37 34.53 -0.25
C ARG A 50 2.22 35.17 0.52
N THR A 51 1.02 34.65 0.32
CA THR A 51 -0.18 35.02 1.09
C THR A 51 -0.05 34.52 2.53
N ILE A 52 -0.38 35.35 3.50
CA ILE A 52 -0.43 34.95 4.91
C ILE A 52 -1.86 35.18 5.42
N ASN A 53 -2.54 34.16 5.94
CA ASN A 53 -3.87 34.34 6.52
C ASN A 53 -4.05 33.49 7.78
N GLU A 54 -5.08 33.75 8.59
CA GLU A 54 -5.53 32.76 9.57
C GLU A 54 -6.48 31.80 8.85
N ASN A 55 -7.62 32.29 8.35
CA ASN A 55 -8.64 31.45 7.69
C ASN A 55 -8.81 31.81 6.20
N VAL A 56 -8.83 30.79 5.32
CA VAL A 56 -9.12 30.93 3.89
C VAL A 56 -10.20 29.96 3.45
N THR A 57 -11.24 30.46 2.77
CA THR A 57 -12.33 29.62 2.23
C THR A 57 -12.57 29.89 0.75
N TYR A 58 -12.62 28.81 -0.04
CA TYR A 58 -12.97 28.77 -1.45
C TYR A 58 -14.29 28.00 -1.61
N ASP A 59 -15.44 28.69 -1.72
CA ASP A 59 -16.76 28.05 -1.77
C ASP A 59 -17.01 27.45 -3.17
N ARG A 60 -17.07 28.30 -4.21
CA ARG A 60 -17.33 27.88 -5.60
C ARG A 60 -16.39 28.55 -6.58
N THR A 61 -15.26 27.89 -6.84
CA THR A 61 -14.24 28.39 -7.78
C THR A 61 -14.17 27.53 -9.04
N ILE A 62 -14.12 28.17 -10.20
CA ILE A 62 -13.77 27.53 -11.47
C ILE A 62 -12.56 28.26 -12.03
N ASN A 63 -11.47 27.55 -12.31
CA ASN A 63 -10.27 28.14 -12.91
C ASN A 63 -9.76 27.26 -14.07
N GLU A 64 -8.94 27.82 -14.94
CA GLU A 64 -8.11 27.00 -15.83
C GLU A 64 -6.86 26.59 -15.03
N ASN A 65 -6.01 27.56 -14.67
CA ASN A 65 -4.75 27.32 -13.98
C ASN A 65 -4.69 28.05 -12.62
N VAL A 66 -4.26 27.34 -11.57
CA VAL A 66 -4.07 27.91 -10.21
C VAL A 66 -2.69 27.57 -9.67
N THR A 67 -2.00 28.57 -9.12
CA THR A 67 -0.69 28.39 -8.47
C THR A 67 -0.67 29.05 -7.09
N TYR A 68 -0.17 28.31 -6.10
CA TYR A 68 0.10 28.78 -4.75
C TYR A 68 1.62 28.69 -4.48
N ASP A 69 2.34 29.82 -4.55
CA ASP A 69 3.77 29.93 -4.16
C ASP A 69 3.86 30.40 -2.70
N ARG A 70 4.23 29.50 -1.80
CA ARG A 70 4.47 29.76 -0.37
C ARG A 70 3.34 30.47 0.37
N PRO A 71 2.05 30.04 0.26
CA PRO A 71 1.05 30.48 1.21
C PRO A 71 1.41 29.97 2.63
N PHE A 72 1.10 30.76 3.64
CA PHE A 72 1.09 30.37 5.05
C PHE A 72 -0.34 30.61 5.57
N ASN A 73 -1.02 29.58 6.06
CA ASN A 73 -2.35 29.76 6.66
C ASN A 73 -2.49 28.96 7.96
N GLU A 74 -3.45 29.30 8.81
CA GLU A 74 -3.89 28.39 9.87
C GLU A 74 -4.83 27.35 9.23
N ASN A 75 -5.97 27.80 8.71
CA ASN A 75 -7.02 26.93 8.17
C ASN A 75 -7.34 27.27 6.70
N VAL A 76 -7.40 26.25 5.84
CA VAL A 76 -7.79 26.37 4.42
C VAL A 76 -8.90 25.39 4.07
N THR A 77 -9.97 25.88 3.45
CA THR A 77 -11.11 25.05 3.01
C THR A 77 -11.46 25.28 1.54
N TYR A 78 -11.58 24.19 0.80
CA TYR A 78 -12.02 24.13 -0.59
C TYR A 78 -13.33 23.32 -0.65
N ASP A 79 -14.48 23.99 -0.76
CA ASP A 79 -15.80 23.32 -0.78
C ASP A 79 -16.07 22.71 -2.16
N ARG A 80 -16.23 23.54 -3.20
CA ARG A 80 -16.55 23.12 -4.56
C ARG A 80 -15.66 23.82 -5.58
N THR A 81 -14.51 23.19 -5.89
CA THR A 81 -13.55 23.73 -6.87
C THR A 81 -13.50 22.87 -8.12
N ILE A 82 -13.50 23.51 -9.29
CA ILE A 82 -13.19 22.86 -10.56
C ILE A 82 -11.98 23.58 -11.16
N ASN A 83 -10.91 22.87 -11.50
CA ASN A 83 -9.73 23.45 -12.15
C ASN A 83 -9.29 22.56 -13.32
N GLU A 84 -8.52 23.09 -14.26
CA GLU A 84 -7.74 22.25 -15.17
C GLU A 84 -6.44 21.84 -14.43
N ASN A 85 -5.59 22.82 -14.12
CA ASN A 85 -4.28 22.59 -13.51
C ASN A 85 -4.14 23.32 -12.15
N VAL A 86 -3.65 22.62 -11.12
CA VAL A 86 -3.38 23.18 -9.79
C VAL A 86 -1.96 22.86 -9.34
N THR A 87 -1.23 23.86 -8.86
CA THR A 87 0.13 23.71 -8.31
C THR A 87 0.26 24.37 -6.95
N TYR A 88 0.83 23.65 -5.98
CA TYR A 88 1.22 24.15 -4.67
C TYR A 88 2.75 24.02 -4.52
N ASP A 89 3.49 25.13 -4.55
CA ASP A 89 4.93 25.18 -4.21
C ASP A 89 5.09 25.68 -2.77
N ARG A 90 5.51 24.80 -1.87
CA ARG A 90 5.81 25.08 -0.45
C ARG A 90 4.69 25.78 0.34
N PRO A 91 3.42 25.33 0.27
CA PRO A 91 2.44 25.77 1.24
C PRO A 91 2.83 25.31 2.65
N PHE A 92 2.55 26.16 3.64
CA PHE A 92 2.55 25.80 5.06
C PHE A 92 1.14 26.04 5.60
N ASN A 93 0.47 25.02 6.15
CA ASN A 93 -0.83 25.21 6.79
C ASN A 93 -0.95 24.38 8.07
N GLU A 94 -1.77 24.80 9.03
CA GLU A 94 -2.15 23.91 10.13
C GLU A 94 -3.17 22.88 9.60
N ASN A 95 -4.33 23.34 9.11
CA ASN A 95 -5.42 22.50 8.66
C ASN A 95 -5.83 22.78 7.21
N VAL A 96 -5.94 21.74 6.38
CA VAL A 96 -6.40 21.83 4.98
C VAL A 96 -7.55 20.86 4.72
N THR A 97 -8.64 21.32 4.10
CA THR A 97 -9.80 20.49 3.76
C THR A 97 -10.27 20.70 2.32
N TYR A 98 -10.50 19.60 1.61
CA TYR A 98 -11.01 19.53 0.24
C TYR A 98 -12.31 18.68 0.21
N ASP A 99 -13.48 19.30 0.13
CA ASP A 99 -14.79 18.59 0.17
C ASP A 99 -15.16 17.96 -1.19
N ARG A 100 -15.23 18.79 -2.24
CA ARG A 100 -15.64 18.39 -3.60
C ARG A 100 -14.80 19.11 -4.65
N THR A 101 -13.63 18.57 -4.93
CA THR A 101 -12.75 19.10 -5.98
C THR A 101 -12.78 18.24 -7.24
N ILE A 102 -12.79 18.87 -8.40
CA ILE A 102 -12.55 18.21 -9.68
C ILE A 102 -11.36 18.92 -10.33
N ASN A 103 -10.31 18.19 -10.68
CA ASN A 103 -9.14 18.75 -11.39
C ASN A 103 -8.75 17.84 -12.55
N GLU A 104 -8.05 18.37 -13.55
CA GLU A 104 -7.31 17.50 -14.49
C GLU A 104 -6.00 17.11 -13.81
N ASN A 105 -5.12 18.10 -13.54
CA ASN A 105 -3.78 17.87 -13.00
C ASN A 105 -3.57 18.61 -11.67
N VAL A 106 -3.03 17.93 -10.65
CA VAL A 106 -2.68 18.50 -9.34
C VAL A 106 -1.24 18.17 -8.96
N THR A 107 -0.46 19.16 -8.55
CA THR A 107 0.93 18.99 -8.10
C THR A 107 1.18 19.66 -6.76
N TYR A 108 1.82 18.94 -5.82
CA TYR A 108 2.29 19.45 -4.53
C TYR A 108 3.82 19.32 -4.42
N ASP A 109 4.56 20.40 -4.65
CA ASP A 109 6.01 20.50 -4.36
C ASP A 109 6.21 20.98 -2.91
N ARG A 110 6.75 20.12 -2.05
CA ARG A 110 7.14 20.44 -0.66
C ARG A 110 6.06 21.11 0.23
N PRO A 111 4.79 20.65 0.24
CA PRO A 111 3.87 21.08 1.29
C PRO A 111 4.37 20.63 2.67
N PHE A 112 4.12 21.48 3.68
CA PHE A 112 4.20 21.13 5.08
C PHE A 112 2.83 21.42 5.71
N ASN A 113 2.14 20.43 6.26
CA ASN A 113 0.89 20.68 6.98
C ASN A 113 0.82 19.90 8.30
N GLU A 114 -0.06 20.28 9.21
CA GLU A 114 -0.41 19.40 10.33
C GLU A 114 -1.46 18.39 9.85
N ASN A 115 -2.67 18.85 9.51
CA ASN A 115 -3.82 18.01 9.17
C ASN A 115 -4.32 18.28 7.74
N VAL A 116 -4.46 17.23 6.92
CA VAL A 116 -4.99 17.32 5.55
C VAL A 116 -6.13 16.34 5.34
N THR A 117 -7.29 16.82 4.87
CA THR A 117 -8.46 15.99 4.56
C THR A 117 -8.92 16.19 3.12
N TYR A 118 -9.09 15.08 2.42
CA TYR A 118 -9.71 14.96 1.10
C TYR A 118 -10.97 14.11 1.22
N ASP A 119 -12.15 14.68 0.91
CA ASP A 119 -13.41 13.94 0.76
C ASP A 119 -13.55 13.54 -0.73
N ARG A 120 -14.55 14.06 -1.46
CA ARG A 120 -14.85 13.65 -2.84
C ARG A 120 -14.01 14.40 -3.86
N THR A 121 -12.72 14.07 -3.92
CA THR A 121 -11.82 14.58 -4.97
C THR A 121 -11.86 13.70 -6.21
N ILE A 122 -12.06 14.28 -7.39
CA ILE A 122 -11.91 13.62 -8.69
C ILE A 122 -10.72 14.28 -9.39
N ASN A 123 -9.72 13.51 -9.80
CA ASN A 123 -8.57 14.04 -10.55
C ASN A 123 -8.20 13.11 -11.71
N GLU A 124 -7.61 13.62 -12.79
CA GLU A 124 -6.92 12.76 -13.75
C GLU A 124 -5.55 12.38 -13.16
N ASN A 125 -4.69 13.36 -12.93
CA ASN A 125 -3.32 13.15 -12.47
C ASN A 125 -3.02 13.89 -11.16
N VAL A 126 -2.49 13.20 -10.15
CA VAL A 126 -2.06 13.80 -8.87
C VAL A 126 -0.61 13.44 -8.57
N THR A 127 0.23 14.44 -8.29
CA THR A 127 1.64 14.27 -7.91
C THR A 127 1.95 14.96 -6.59
N TYR A 128 2.56 14.21 -5.68
CA TYR A 128 3.12 14.67 -4.41
C TYR A 128 4.65 14.45 -4.44
N ASP A 129 5.47 15.51 -4.42
CA ASP A 129 6.95 15.40 -4.24
C ASP A 129 7.26 15.23 -2.75
N ARG A 130 8.08 16.11 -2.16
CA ARG A 130 8.57 15.96 -0.78
C ARG A 130 7.59 16.50 0.26
N THR A 131 6.42 15.89 0.36
CA THR A 131 5.42 16.29 1.35
C THR A 131 5.88 15.96 2.76
N ILE A 132 5.51 16.80 3.71
CA ILE A 132 5.55 16.47 5.14
C ILE A 132 4.18 16.80 5.71
N ASN A 133 3.50 15.84 6.34
CA ASN A 133 2.27 16.10 7.09
C ASN A 133 2.34 15.41 8.46
N GLU A 134 1.45 15.75 9.39
CA GLU A 134 1.20 14.89 10.55
C GLU A 134 0.12 13.87 10.17
N ASN A 135 -1.10 14.34 9.89
CA ASN A 135 -2.27 13.48 9.64
C ASN A 135 -2.87 13.74 8.24
N VAL A 136 -3.09 12.68 7.45
CA VAL A 136 -3.70 12.75 6.11
C VAL A 136 -4.87 11.77 5.99
N THR A 137 -6.03 12.25 5.53
CA THR A 137 -7.24 11.43 5.33
C THR A 137 -7.83 11.58 3.93
N TYR A 138 -8.26 10.46 3.34
CA TYR A 138 -8.87 10.35 2.02
C TYR A 138 -10.21 9.55 2.06
N ASP A 139 -11.36 10.23 2.10
CA ASP A 139 -12.71 9.63 2.03
C ASP A 139 -13.37 9.83 0.66
N ARG A 140 -13.22 8.84 -0.23
CA ARG A 140 -13.72 8.83 -1.63
C ARG A 140 -12.98 9.71 -2.64
N PRO A 141 -11.63 9.68 -2.71
CA PRO A 141 -10.97 10.10 -3.93
C PRO A 141 -11.25 9.11 -5.07
N PHE A 142 -11.40 9.65 -6.29
CA PHE A 142 -11.32 8.92 -7.55
C PHE A 142 -10.21 9.56 -8.38
N ASN A 143 -9.19 8.81 -8.78
CA ASN A 143 -8.12 9.33 -9.63
C ASN A 143 -7.80 8.39 -10.79
N GLU A 144 -7.28 8.90 -11.91
CA GLU A 144 -6.65 8.02 -12.90
C GLU A 144 -5.25 7.64 -12.39
N ASN A 145 -4.35 8.62 -12.25
CA ASN A 145 -2.95 8.41 -11.89
C ASN A 145 -2.57 9.17 -10.61
N VAL A 146 -1.97 8.48 -9.62
CA VAL A 146 -1.46 9.08 -8.38
C VAL A 146 0.00 8.71 -8.16
N THR A 147 0.86 9.70 -7.94
CA THR A 147 2.28 9.50 -7.60
C THR A 147 2.64 10.22 -6.31
N TYR A 148 3.31 9.49 -5.42
CA TYR A 148 3.96 9.99 -4.21
C TYR A 148 5.47 9.70 -4.33
N ASP A 149 6.33 10.73 -4.28
CA ASP A 149 7.77 10.57 -4.07
C ASP A 149 8.02 10.54 -2.54
N ARG A 150 9.07 11.20 -2.04
CA ARG A 150 9.52 11.29 -0.64
C ARG A 150 8.55 12.03 0.29
N THR A 151 7.39 11.43 0.46
CA THR A 151 6.38 11.82 1.44
C THR A 151 6.78 11.34 2.84
N ILE A 152 6.53 12.19 3.84
CA ILE A 152 6.74 11.87 5.26
C ILE A 152 5.42 12.19 5.98
N ASN A 153 4.81 11.23 6.65
CA ASN A 153 3.58 11.46 7.42
C ASN A 153 3.65 10.71 8.77
N GLU A 154 2.90 11.16 9.78
CA GLU A 154 2.67 10.34 10.97
C GLU A 154 1.56 9.32 10.64
N ASN A 155 0.35 9.80 10.33
CA ASN A 155 -0.82 8.96 10.13
C ASN A 155 -1.46 9.20 8.75
N VAL A 156 -1.69 8.14 7.97
CA VAL A 156 -2.36 8.19 6.65
C VAL A 156 -3.54 7.22 6.60
N THR A 157 -4.73 7.72 6.27
CA THR A 157 -5.97 6.92 6.18
C THR A 157 -6.68 7.07 4.84
N TYR A 158 -7.08 5.93 4.27
CA TYR A 158 -7.80 5.80 3.00
C TYR A 158 -9.10 5.00 3.22
N ASP A 159 -10.29 5.64 3.23
CA ASP A 159 -11.58 4.92 3.43
C ASP A 159 -12.05 4.22 2.15
N ARG A 160 -12.35 4.95 1.06
CA ARG A 160 -12.95 4.38 -0.17
C ARG A 160 -12.31 4.88 -1.45
N THR A 161 -11.03 4.58 -1.62
CA THR A 161 -10.29 5.05 -2.81
C THR A 161 -10.64 4.19 -4.02
N ILE A 162 -10.77 4.85 -5.17
CA ILE A 162 -10.69 4.18 -6.47
C ILE A 162 -9.60 4.89 -7.26
N ASN A 163 -8.62 4.15 -7.77
CA ASN A 163 -7.62 4.69 -8.70
C ASN A 163 -7.45 3.76 -9.89
N GLU A 164 -6.87 4.23 -10.99
CA GLU A 164 -6.32 3.31 -12.00
C GLU A 164 -4.89 2.93 -11.56
N ASN A 165 -3.98 3.90 -11.54
CA ASN A 165 -2.55 3.68 -11.28
C ASN A 165 -2.07 4.46 -10.03
N VAL A 166 -1.39 3.78 -9.11
CA VAL A 166 -0.81 4.39 -7.89
C VAL A 166 0.67 4.02 -7.75
N THR A 167 1.54 5.00 -7.54
CA THR A 167 2.99 4.80 -7.33
C THR A 167 3.46 5.52 -6.07
N TYR A 168 4.29 4.83 -5.27
CA TYR A 168 4.98 5.38 -4.10
C TYR A 168 6.50 5.13 -4.22
N ASP A 169 7.33 6.18 -4.37
CA ASP A 169 8.81 6.10 -4.33
C ASP A 169 9.35 6.72 -3.04
N ARG A 170 9.73 5.87 -2.08
CA ARG A 170 10.25 6.23 -0.75
C ARG A 170 9.32 7.10 0.13
N PRO A 171 8.05 6.70 0.34
CA PRO A 171 7.28 7.22 1.48
C PRO A 171 7.92 6.75 2.80
N PHE A 172 7.80 7.58 3.84
CA PHE A 172 8.08 7.25 5.23
C PHE A 172 6.82 7.56 6.04
N ASN A 173 6.21 6.57 6.69
CA ASN A 173 5.04 6.81 7.55
C ASN A 173 5.15 6.08 8.89
N GLU A 174 4.54 6.61 9.95
CA GLU A 174 4.34 5.81 11.16
C GLU A 174 3.20 4.81 10.93
N ASN A 175 1.99 5.30 10.64
CA ASN A 175 0.79 4.47 10.50
C ASN A 175 0.08 4.69 9.15
N VAL A 176 -0.22 3.62 8.41
CA VAL A 176 -0.97 3.66 7.14
C VAL A 176 -2.16 2.69 7.18
N THR A 177 -3.37 3.18 6.90
CA THR A 177 -4.60 2.37 6.90
C THR A 177 -5.40 2.51 5.61
N TYR A 178 -5.84 1.37 5.07
CA TYR A 178 -6.66 1.24 3.87
C TYR A 178 -7.92 0.41 4.18
N ASP A 179 -9.12 1.03 4.29
CA ASP A 179 -10.39 0.29 4.54
C ASP A 179 -10.87 -0.38 3.24
N ARG A 180 -11.15 0.39 2.18
CA ARG A 180 -11.69 -0.11 0.90
C ARG A 180 -11.00 0.56 -0.26
N THR A 181 -10.03 -0.13 -0.85
CA THR A 181 -9.33 0.36 -2.04
C THR A 181 -9.67 -0.50 -3.23
N ILE A 182 -9.93 0.15 -4.37
CA ILE A 182 -9.92 -0.52 -5.67
C ILE A 182 -8.87 0.20 -6.51
N ASN A 183 -7.88 -0.54 -7.01
CA ASN A 183 -6.90 0.01 -7.96
C ASN A 183 -6.77 -0.95 -9.15
N GLU A 184 -6.31 -0.47 -10.30
CA GLU A 184 -5.80 -1.37 -11.34
C GLU A 184 -4.37 -1.77 -10.97
N ASN A 185 -3.45 -0.79 -10.96
CA ASN A 185 -2.01 -1.01 -10.77
C ASN A 185 -1.49 -0.24 -9.54
N VAL A 186 -0.75 -0.91 -8.65
CA VAL A 186 -0.10 -0.30 -7.47
C VAL A 186 1.38 -0.66 -7.41
N THR A 187 2.26 0.34 -7.28
CA THR A 187 3.71 0.14 -7.14
C THR A 187 4.27 0.86 -5.91
N TYR A 188 5.10 0.16 -5.13
CA TYR A 188 5.86 0.70 -4.02
C TYR A 188 7.36 0.44 -4.22
N ASP A 189 8.17 1.49 -4.45
CA ASP A 189 9.64 1.42 -4.40
C ASP A 189 10.14 1.98 -3.05
N ARG A 190 10.76 1.12 -2.24
CA ARG A 190 11.38 1.44 -0.94
C ARG A 190 10.49 2.23 0.04
N PRO A 191 9.22 1.86 0.28
CA PRO A 191 8.49 2.41 1.41
C PRO A 191 9.14 1.98 2.73
N PHE A 192 9.12 2.88 3.71
CA PHE A 192 9.42 2.57 5.11
C PHE A 192 8.16 2.90 5.92
N ASN A 193 7.60 1.95 6.64
CA ASN A 193 6.48 2.23 7.56
C ASN A 193 6.69 1.54 8.91
N GLU A 194 6.12 2.07 10.00
CA GLU A 194 6.01 1.29 11.24
C GLU A 194 4.84 0.31 11.09
N ASN A 195 3.62 0.80 10.91
CA ASN A 195 2.40 -0.01 10.88
C ASN A 195 1.60 0.19 9.58
N VAL A 196 1.23 -0.90 8.89
CA VAL A 196 0.41 -0.88 7.67
C VAL A 196 -0.79 -1.84 7.80
N THR A 197 -2.01 -1.35 7.53
CA THR A 197 -3.25 -2.15 7.62
C THR A 197 -4.10 -2.04 6.36
N TYR A 198 -4.60 -3.18 5.88
CA TYR A 198 -5.45 -3.34 4.70
C TYR A 198 -6.70 -4.18 5.05
N ASP A 199 -7.92 -3.61 5.11
CA ASP A 199 -9.17 -4.37 5.37
C ASP A 199 -9.71 -5.01 4.08
N ARG A 200 -10.01 -4.23 3.03
CA ARG A 200 -10.64 -4.72 1.78
C ARG A 200 -10.04 -4.06 0.55
N THR A 201 -8.89 -4.56 0.11
CA THR A 201 -8.27 -4.10 -1.13
C THR A 201 -8.64 -5.02 -2.28
N ILE A 202 -9.01 -4.46 -3.42
CA ILE A 202 -9.06 -5.16 -4.70
C ILE A 202 -8.07 -4.48 -5.63
N ASN A 203 -7.09 -5.21 -6.14
CA ASN A 203 -6.15 -4.69 -7.13
C ASN A 203 -6.05 -5.66 -8.32
N GLU A 204 -5.73 -5.17 -9.52
CA GLU A 204 -5.29 -6.07 -10.59
C GLU A 204 -3.82 -6.44 -10.33
N ASN A 205 -2.92 -5.47 -10.38
CA ASN A 205 -1.47 -5.68 -10.28
C ASN A 205 -0.87 -4.92 -9.09
N VAL A 206 -0.08 -5.58 -8.24
CA VAL A 206 0.64 -4.96 -7.10
C VAL A 206 2.12 -5.32 -7.14
N THR A 207 3.00 -4.33 -7.05
CA THR A 207 4.46 -4.52 -7.01
C THR A 207 5.09 -3.81 -5.81
N TYR A 208 5.98 -4.51 -5.11
CA TYR A 208 6.81 -3.96 -4.04
C TYR A 208 8.30 -4.23 -4.33
N ASP A 209 9.13 -3.19 -4.51
CA ASP A 209 10.59 -3.28 -4.48
C ASP A 209 11.12 -2.75 -3.15
N ARG A 210 11.77 -3.60 -2.35
CA ARG A 210 12.43 -3.27 -1.08
C ARG A 210 11.57 -2.52 -0.04
N PRO A 211 10.31 -2.90 0.23
CA PRO A 211 9.60 -2.38 1.38
C PRO A 211 10.30 -2.80 2.68
N PHE A 212 10.32 -1.89 3.65
CA PHE A 212 10.65 -2.16 5.04
C PHE A 212 9.44 -1.79 5.89
N ASN A 213 8.88 -2.73 6.65
CA ASN A 213 7.81 -2.42 7.61
C ASN A 213 8.07 -3.09 8.95
N GLU A 214 7.62 -2.50 10.07
CA GLU A 214 7.61 -3.23 11.34
C GLU A 214 6.42 -4.21 11.35
N ASN A 215 5.19 -3.69 11.23
CA ASN A 215 3.96 -4.48 11.33
C ASN A 215 3.08 -4.31 10.07
N VAL A 216 2.66 -5.41 9.44
CA VAL A 216 1.75 -5.41 8.28
C VAL A 216 0.57 -6.33 8.50
N THR A 217 -0.66 -5.83 8.31
CA THR A 217 -1.90 -6.60 8.46
C THR A 217 -2.78 -6.53 7.20
N TYR A 218 -3.26 -7.69 6.76
CA TYR A 218 -4.19 -7.87 5.64
C TYR A 218 -5.42 -8.69 6.12
N ASP A 219 -6.65 -8.18 5.96
CA ASP A 219 -7.90 -9.00 6.03
C ASP A 219 -8.21 -9.48 4.60
N ARG A 220 -9.22 -8.91 3.92
CA ARG A 220 -9.80 -9.43 2.66
C ARG A 220 -9.19 -8.74 1.46
N THR A 221 -7.92 -9.01 1.22
CA THR A 221 -7.26 -8.58 -0.01
C THR A 221 -7.54 -9.54 -1.15
N ILE A 222 -7.87 -8.99 -2.32
CA ILE A 222 -8.05 -9.73 -3.58
C ILE A 222 -7.10 -9.08 -4.58
N ASN A 223 -6.19 -9.85 -5.17
CA ASN A 223 -5.29 -9.35 -6.22
C ASN A 223 -5.26 -10.33 -7.39
N GLU A 224 -5.10 -9.85 -8.64
CA GLU A 224 -4.77 -10.75 -9.74
C GLU A 224 -3.28 -11.12 -9.66
N ASN A 225 -2.38 -10.14 -9.73
CA ASN A 225 -0.93 -10.35 -9.76
C ASN A 225 -0.23 -9.58 -8.63
N VAL A 226 0.62 -10.24 -7.84
CA VAL A 226 1.41 -9.62 -6.77
C VAL A 226 2.90 -9.98 -6.89
N THR A 227 3.78 -8.98 -6.87
CA THR A 227 5.24 -9.16 -6.97
C THR A 227 5.97 -8.47 -5.82
N TYR A 228 6.93 -9.17 -5.22
CA TYR A 228 7.81 -8.67 -4.17
C TYR A 228 9.30 -8.91 -4.50
N ASP A 229 10.08 -7.85 -4.78
CA ASP A 229 11.55 -7.89 -4.70
C ASP A 229 12.00 -7.41 -3.32
N ARG A 230 12.83 -8.21 -2.64
CA ARG A 230 13.56 -7.81 -1.41
C ARG A 230 12.74 -7.17 -0.26
N PRO A 231 11.49 -7.59 0.06
CA PRO A 231 10.80 -7.10 1.25
C PRO A 231 11.50 -7.56 2.54
N PHE A 232 11.48 -6.69 3.55
CA PHE A 232 11.78 -7.00 4.93
C PHE A 232 10.59 -6.56 5.81
N ASN A 233 10.06 -7.46 6.65
CA ASN A 233 9.03 -7.09 7.63
C ASN A 233 9.31 -7.76 8.99
N GLU A 234 9.07 -7.09 10.11
CA GLU A 234 9.18 -7.78 11.42
C GLU A 234 7.98 -8.72 11.63
N ASN A 235 6.75 -8.19 11.56
CA ASN A 235 5.52 -8.94 11.81
C ASN A 235 4.53 -8.79 10.64
N VAL A 236 4.01 -9.91 10.10
CA VAL A 236 3.02 -9.92 9.01
C VAL A 236 1.82 -10.81 9.35
N THR A 237 0.60 -10.31 9.18
CA THR A 237 -0.66 -11.04 9.46
C THR A 237 -1.62 -11.02 8.27
N TYR A 238 -2.25 -12.16 7.98
CA TYR A 238 -3.19 -12.35 6.87
C TYR A 238 -4.48 -13.10 7.31
N ASP A 239 -5.67 -12.52 7.13
CA ASP A 239 -6.98 -13.17 7.32
C ASP A 239 -7.88 -13.04 6.08
N ARG A 240 -7.78 -14.01 5.16
CA ARG A 240 -8.49 -14.13 3.86
C ARG A 240 -7.95 -13.29 2.69
N PRO A 241 -6.63 -13.18 2.45
CA PRO A 241 -6.13 -12.91 1.09
C PRO A 241 -6.58 -13.99 0.09
N PHE A 242 -6.93 -13.53 -1.11
CA PHE A 242 -7.02 -14.30 -2.35
C PHE A 242 -6.09 -13.66 -3.39
N ASN A 243 -5.24 -14.44 -4.07
CA ASN A 243 -4.42 -13.93 -5.18
C ASN A 243 -4.37 -14.92 -6.34
N GLU A 244 -4.49 -14.47 -7.59
CA GLU A 244 -4.33 -15.39 -8.73
C GLU A 244 -2.84 -15.77 -8.90
N ASN A 245 -1.94 -14.81 -8.98
CA ASN A 245 -0.51 -15.02 -9.18
C ASN A 245 0.33 -14.24 -8.13
N VAL A 246 1.25 -14.91 -7.44
CA VAL A 246 2.14 -14.27 -6.46
C VAL A 246 3.61 -14.65 -6.71
N THR A 247 4.51 -13.67 -6.75
CA THR A 247 5.96 -13.87 -6.99
C THR A 247 6.82 -13.16 -5.94
N TYR A 248 7.82 -13.86 -5.40
CA TYR A 248 8.81 -13.32 -4.46
C TYR A 248 10.25 -13.59 -4.96
N ASP A 249 11.09 -12.57 -5.16
CA ASP A 249 12.54 -12.74 -5.40
C ASP A 249 13.26 -13.09 -4.07
N ARG A 250 13.12 -12.23 -3.06
CA ARG A 250 13.94 -12.30 -1.84
C ARG A 250 13.20 -11.85 -0.58
N THR A 251 12.38 -12.71 0.00
CA THR A 251 11.63 -12.41 1.23
C THR A 251 12.48 -12.61 2.48
N ILE A 252 12.41 -11.66 3.42
CA ILE A 252 12.80 -11.84 4.82
C ILE A 252 11.65 -11.36 5.69
N ASN A 253 11.17 -12.20 6.61
CA ASN A 253 10.28 -11.74 7.69
C ASN A 253 10.68 -12.38 9.02
N GLU A 254 10.41 -11.73 10.16
CA GLU A 254 10.65 -12.40 11.46
C GLU A 254 9.45 -13.29 11.82
N ASN A 255 8.26 -12.70 12.04
CA ASN A 255 7.03 -13.40 12.38
C ASN A 255 5.97 -13.28 11.28
N VAL A 256 5.39 -14.40 10.83
CA VAL A 256 4.31 -14.40 9.81
C VAL A 256 3.12 -15.26 10.26
N THR A 257 1.91 -14.73 10.19
CA THR A 257 0.67 -15.42 10.59
C THR A 257 -0.38 -15.39 9.48
N TYR A 258 -0.99 -16.54 9.17
CA TYR A 258 -2.07 -16.71 8.21
C TYR A 258 -3.26 -17.45 8.84
N ASP A 259 -4.44 -16.84 8.95
CA ASP A 259 -5.69 -17.56 9.31
C ASP A 259 -6.19 -18.35 8.09
N ARG A 260 -6.50 -17.65 7.00
CA ARG A 260 -7.07 -18.24 5.79
C ARG A 260 -6.43 -17.62 4.56
N THR A 261 -5.90 -18.44 3.65
CA THR A 261 -5.26 -17.96 2.42
C THR A 261 -5.60 -18.87 1.25
N ILE A 262 -5.87 -18.27 0.10
CA ILE A 262 -6.06 -18.96 -1.18
C ILE A 262 -5.16 -18.27 -2.21
N ASN A 263 -4.38 -19.03 -2.98
CA ASN A 263 -3.75 -18.52 -4.19
C ASN A 263 -3.93 -19.53 -5.34
N GLU A 264 -3.87 -19.09 -6.60
CA GLU A 264 -3.78 -20.05 -7.71
C GLU A 264 -2.32 -20.43 -7.96
N ASN A 265 -1.49 -19.49 -8.44
CA ASN A 265 -0.07 -19.70 -8.73
C ASN A 265 0.83 -18.93 -7.75
N VAL A 266 1.83 -19.59 -7.14
CA VAL A 266 2.80 -18.94 -6.24
C VAL A 266 4.24 -19.34 -6.57
N THR A 267 5.14 -18.35 -6.69
CA THR A 267 6.56 -18.55 -7.01
C THR A 267 7.47 -17.86 -5.99
N TYR A 268 8.46 -18.58 -5.45
CA TYR A 268 9.49 -18.06 -4.56
C TYR A 268 10.89 -18.40 -5.10
N ASP A 269 11.74 -17.42 -5.40
CA ASP A 269 13.18 -17.65 -5.60
C ASP A 269 13.84 -17.89 -4.24
N ARG A 270 13.84 -16.90 -3.34
CA ARG A 270 14.51 -16.97 -2.04
C ARG A 270 13.63 -16.42 -0.91
N THR A 271 13.46 -17.20 0.14
CA THR A 271 12.70 -16.79 1.33
C THR A 271 13.38 -17.24 2.62
N ILE A 272 13.40 -16.35 3.61
CA ILE A 272 13.81 -16.61 4.99
C ILE A 272 12.69 -16.13 5.93
N ASN A 273 12.26 -16.98 6.87
CA ASN A 273 11.39 -16.56 7.99
C ASN A 273 11.88 -17.14 9.33
N GLU A 274 11.58 -16.51 10.48
CA GLU A 274 12.00 -16.99 11.82
C GLU A 274 10.89 -17.68 12.64
N ASN A 275 9.65 -17.22 12.55
CA ASN A 275 8.48 -17.92 13.10
C ASN A 275 7.32 -17.78 12.11
N VAL A 276 6.70 -18.89 11.71
CA VAL A 276 5.57 -18.85 10.78
C VAL A 276 4.41 -19.69 11.28
N THR A 277 3.20 -19.14 11.27
CA THR A 277 1.97 -19.81 11.74
C THR A 277 0.90 -19.80 10.66
N TYR A 278 0.37 -20.96 10.31
CA TYR A 278 -0.77 -21.12 9.40
C TYR A 278 -1.91 -21.87 10.09
N ASP A 279 -3.13 -21.32 10.10
CA ASP A 279 -4.35 -22.11 10.35
C ASP A 279 -4.76 -22.82 9.05
N ARG A 280 -5.11 -22.07 7.99
CA ARG A 280 -5.65 -22.62 6.73
C ARG A 280 -5.04 -21.98 5.48
N THR A 281 -4.47 -22.81 4.59
CA THR A 281 -3.94 -22.36 3.29
C THR A 281 -4.33 -23.31 2.17
N ILE A 282 -4.70 -22.77 1.00
CA ILE A 282 -4.95 -23.50 -0.24
C ILE A 282 -4.11 -22.86 -1.37
N ASN A 283 -3.43 -23.66 -2.20
CA ASN A 283 -2.77 -23.21 -3.43
C ASN A 283 -3.01 -24.20 -4.60
N GLU A 284 -3.02 -23.76 -5.86
CA GLU A 284 -3.18 -24.67 -7.02
C GLU A 284 -1.84 -25.08 -7.66
N ASN A 285 -0.91 -24.14 -7.87
CA ASN A 285 0.43 -24.42 -8.37
C ASN A 285 1.44 -23.64 -7.54
N VAL A 286 2.47 -24.30 -7.00
CA VAL A 286 3.50 -23.62 -6.19
C VAL A 286 4.90 -24.01 -6.63
N THR A 287 5.81 -23.04 -6.75
CA THR A 287 7.21 -23.24 -7.14
C THR A 287 8.17 -22.57 -6.14
N TYR A 288 9.17 -23.31 -5.67
CA TYR A 288 10.24 -22.82 -4.78
C TYR A 288 11.64 -23.13 -5.37
N ASP A 289 12.59 -22.17 -5.36
CA ASP A 289 14.05 -22.41 -5.59
C ASP A 289 14.88 -22.44 -4.29
N ARG A 290 14.43 -21.71 -3.26
CA ARG A 290 15.05 -21.72 -1.93
C ARG A 290 14.15 -21.20 -0.82
N THR A 291 14.03 -21.98 0.25
CA THR A 291 13.23 -21.58 1.43
C THR A 291 13.93 -22.01 2.71
N ILE A 292 14.04 -21.11 3.69
CA ILE A 292 14.53 -21.39 5.04
C ILE A 292 13.48 -20.82 6.00
N ASN A 293 12.94 -21.62 6.91
CA ASN A 293 11.90 -21.16 7.84
C ASN A 293 12.17 -21.73 9.23
N GLU A 294 12.73 -20.92 10.13
CA GLU A 294 12.77 -21.29 11.54
C GLU A 294 11.32 -21.38 12.09
N ASN A 295 11.12 -22.19 13.13
CA ASN A 295 9.88 -22.42 13.89
C ASN A 295 8.54 -22.27 13.13
N VAL A 296 8.19 -23.24 12.28
CA VAL A 296 6.88 -23.25 11.57
C VAL A 296 5.81 -24.08 12.29
N THR A 297 4.62 -23.50 12.41
CA THR A 297 3.39 -24.12 12.87
C THR A 297 2.34 -24.05 11.75
N TYR A 298 1.59 -25.12 11.56
CA TYR A 298 0.54 -25.33 10.55
C TYR A 298 -0.56 -26.22 11.15
N ASP A 299 -1.80 -25.77 11.14
CA ASP A 299 -2.99 -26.61 11.40
C ASP A 299 -3.38 -27.36 10.11
N ARG A 300 -3.60 -26.64 8.99
CA ARG A 300 -4.11 -27.21 7.72
C ARG A 300 -3.62 -26.50 6.45
N THR A 301 -2.94 -27.22 5.57
CA THR A 301 -2.52 -26.72 4.23
C THR A 301 -2.99 -27.64 3.12
N ILE A 302 -3.32 -27.14 1.94
CA ILE A 302 -3.62 -27.94 0.74
C ILE A 302 -2.91 -27.28 -0.44
N ASN A 303 -2.12 -28.03 -1.20
CA ASN A 303 -1.50 -27.53 -2.42
C ASN A 303 -1.74 -28.55 -3.54
N GLU A 304 -2.34 -28.15 -4.66
CA GLU A 304 -2.16 -28.91 -5.90
C GLU A 304 -0.73 -28.63 -6.46
N ASN A 305 -0.28 -29.38 -7.47
CA ASN A 305 0.99 -29.24 -8.23
C ASN A 305 2.14 -28.39 -7.59
N VAL A 306 3.03 -29.01 -6.81
CA VAL A 306 4.18 -28.29 -6.18
C VAL A 306 5.56 -28.68 -6.72
N THR A 307 6.32 -27.71 -7.22
CA THR A 307 7.73 -27.90 -7.62
C THR A 307 8.66 -27.33 -6.53
N TYR A 308 9.67 -28.11 -6.12
CA TYR A 308 10.66 -27.67 -5.14
C TYR A 308 12.10 -27.95 -5.61
N ASP A 309 12.96 -26.93 -5.58
CA ASP A 309 14.40 -27.04 -5.31
C ASP A 309 14.64 -26.50 -3.88
N ARG A 310 15.34 -27.25 -3.03
CA ARG A 310 15.96 -26.83 -1.73
C ARG A 310 15.13 -25.95 -0.75
N PRO A 311 14.10 -26.48 -0.06
CA PRO A 311 13.33 -25.76 0.95
C PRO A 311 13.60 -26.20 2.41
N PHE A 312 12.79 -25.63 3.31
CA PHE A 312 12.42 -26.09 4.67
C PHE A 312 13.43 -25.82 5.83
N ASN A 313 12.94 -25.98 7.07
CA ASN A 313 13.66 -26.11 8.37
C ASN A 313 14.00 -24.83 9.17
N GLU A 314 13.82 -24.76 10.50
CA GLU A 314 12.95 -25.56 11.43
C GLU A 314 12.78 -24.90 12.83
N ASN A 315 11.89 -25.25 13.78
CA ASN A 315 11.63 -26.56 14.39
C ASN A 315 10.11 -26.81 14.56
N VAL A 316 9.55 -27.80 13.86
CA VAL A 316 8.18 -27.66 13.29
C VAL A 316 7.10 -28.56 13.95
N THR A 317 6.02 -28.00 14.54
CA THR A 317 4.91 -28.79 15.21
C THR A 317 3.45 -28.36 14.84
N TYR A 318 2.43 -29.24 14.94
CA TYR A 318 1.61 -29.60 13.73
C TYR A 318 0.21 -30.31 13.87
N ASP A 319 -0.64 -30.25 12.81
CA ASP A 319 -1.76 -31.21 12.47
C ASP A 319 -1.88 -31.62 10.94
N ARG A 320 -0.91 -31.24 10.10
CA ARG A 320 -0.72 -31.33 8.60
C ARG A 320 -1.94 -31.53 7.69
N THR A 321 -1.87 -30.88 6.53
CA THR A 321 -2.26 -31.46 5.22
C THR A 321 -1.31 -30.91 4.13
N ILE A 322 -1.27 -31.52 2.94
CA ILE A 322 -0.25 -31.28 1.91
C ILE A 322 -0.77 -31.62 0.50
N ASN A 323 -0.06 -31.17 -0.56
CA ASN A 323 0.22 -31.80 -1.88
C ASN A 323 -0.88 -32.48 -2.74
N GLU A 324 -0.68 -32.42 -4.07
CA GLU A 324 -0.53 -33.56 -5.04
C GLU A 324 -0.83 -33.05 -6.49
N ASN A 325 0.12 -32.70 -7.36
CA ASN A 325 0.98 -33.61 -8.14
C ASN A 325 2.43 -33.10 -8.26
N VAL A 326 3.09 -32.99 -7.12
CA VAL A 326 4.45 -32.44 -6.88
C VAL A 326 5.54 -33.00 -7.80
N THR A 327 6.75 -32.41 -7.86
CA THR A 327 8.04 -33.16 -7.89
C THR A 327 9.16 -32.41 -7.16
N TYR A 328 9.84 -33.12 -6.25
CA TYR A 328 10.83 -32.60 -5.30
C TYR A 328 12.26 -32.96 -5.73
N ASP A 329 13.19 -32.00 -5.65
CA ASP A 329 14.59 -32.28 -5.32
C ASP A 329 14.92 -31.63 -3.95
N ARG A 330 14.77 -32.43 -2.88
CA ARG A 330 15.34 -32.28 -1.51
C ARG A 330 15.01 -31.03 -0.68
N PRO A 331 14.93 -31.12 0.67
CA PRO A 331 14.72 -32.29 1.53
C PRO A 331 13.75 -32.00 2.71
N PHE A 332 13.89 -32.72 3.83
CA PHE A 332 13.14 -32.57 5.09
C PHE A 332 14.04 -32.83 6.34
N ASN A 333 13.92 -32.09 7.47
CA ASN A 333 14.66 -32.34 8.75
C ASN A 333 13.83 -32.14 10.06
N GLU A 334 14.43 -32.46 11.24
CA GLU A 334 13.79 -32.48 12.58
C GLU A 334 14.53 -31.87 13.82
N ASN A 335 13.78 -31.08 14.60
CA ASN A 335 13.41 -31.33 16.02
C ASN A 335 11.86 -31.40 16.28
N VAL A 336 11.05 -30.99 15.30
CA VAL A 336 9.76 -31.51 14.78
C VAL A 336 8.82 -32.45 15.58
N THR A 337 7.49 -32.28 15.45
CA THR A 337 6.43 -33.15 16.06
C THR A 337 5.04 -32.99 15.36
N TYR A 338 4.60 -33.96 14.51
CA TYR A 338 3.32 -33.97 13.73
C TYR A 338 2.51 -35.28 13.94
N ASP A 339 1.27 -35.32 13.43
CA ASP A 339 0.36 -36.48 13.22
C ASP A 339 -0.25 -36.42 11.79
N ARG A 340 -1.00 -37.43 11.25
CA ARG A 340 -0.62 -38.35 10.11
C ARG A 340 -1.49 -38.53 8.81
N THR A 341 -0.91 -38.26 7.61
CA THR A 341 -0.88 -38.91 6.23
C THR A 341 -0.58 -37.86 5.10
N ILE A 342 -0.53 -38.18 3.78
CA ILE A 342 -0.64 -37.26 2.58
C ILE A 342 0.68 -36.62 2.02
N ASN A 343 0.99 -36.47 0.70
CA ASN A 343 0.62 -37.18 -0.57
C ASN A 343 1.54 -36.79 -1.78
N GLU A 344 1.38 -37.46 -2.95
CA GLU A 344 2.34 -37.53 -4.06
C GLU A 344 1.81 -38.15 -5.40
N ASN A 345 1.85 -37.35 -6.49
CA ASN A 345 2.15 -37.85 -7.84
C ASN A 345 3.60 -37.48 -8.28
N VAL A 346 4.41 -36.96 -7.33
CA VAL A 346 5.88 -36.84 -7.37
C VAL A 346 6.60 -38.16 -7.71
N THR A 347 7.82 -37.99 -8.22
CA THR A 347 8.85 -39.01 -8.38
C THR A 347 10.09 -38.53 -7.60
N TYR A 348 10.12 -38.78 -6.28
CA TYR A 348 11.02 -38.14 -5.28
C TYR A 348 12.55 -38.19 -5.50
N ASP A 349 13.23 -37.17 -4.97
CA ASP A 349 14.10 -37.34 -3.78
C ASP A 349 13.49 -36.59 -2.57
N ARG A 350 13.03 -37.33 -1.56
CA ARG A 350 12.66 -36.80 -0.24
C ARG A 350 13.36 -37.53 0.88
N THR A 351 14.59 -37.11 1.11
CA THR A 351 15.32 -37.38 2.35
C THR A 351 14.57 -36.78 3.54
N ILE A 352 14.18 -37.64 4.49
CA ILE A 352 13.60 -37.27 5.78
C ILE A 352 14.64 -37.47 6.87
N ASN A 353 14.93 -36.43 7.66
CA ASN A 353 15.65 -36.57 8.93
C ASN A 353 14.69 -36.29 10.09
N GLU A 354 14.65 -37.22 11.04
CA GLU A 354 13.81 -37.24 12.24
C GLU A 354 14.66 -37.67 13.46
N ASN A 355 14.22 -37.38 14.68
CA ASN A 355 15.07 -37.36 15.88
C ASN A 355 14.51 -38.06 17.16
N VAL A 356 13.31 -38.64 17.29
CA VAL A 356 12.14 -38.82 16.40
C VAL A 356 10.88 -38.59 17.23
N THR A 357 10.14 -37.52 16.94
CA THR A 357 8.91 -37.16 17.68
C THR A 357 7.67 -37.03 16.78
N TYR A 358 7.84 -37.24 15.48
CA TYR A 358 6.77 -37.39 14.50
C TYR A 358 5.96 -38.69 14.60
N ASP A 359 4.72 -38.58 14.10
CA ASP A 359 4.32 -39.37 12.94
C ASP A 359 4.02 -38.42 11.75
N ARG A 360 4.15 -38.91 10.51
CA ARG A 360 3.14 -38.74 9.45
C ARG A 360 3.57 -39.55 8.23
N THR A 361 2.62 -40.30 7.68
CA THR A 361 2.82 -41.17 6.53
C THR A 361 3.21 -40.42 5.26
N ILE A 362 4.09 -41.05 4.51
CA ILE A 362 4.41 -40.75 3.12
C ILE A 362 3.44 -41.58 2.25
N ASN A 363 2.82 -40.95 1.26
CA ASN A 363 2.18 -41.61 0.12
C ASN A 363 2.88 -41.08 -1.13
N GLU A 364 2.80 -41.86 -2.21
CA GLU A 364 3.96 -42.07 -3.08
C GLU A 364 3.58 -42.68 -4.45
N ASN A 365 3.98 -42.00 -5.52
CA ASN A 365 4.06 -42.44 -6.90
C ASN A 365 5.51 -42.76 -7.28
N VAL A 366 6.39 -43.04 -6.30
CA VAL A 366 7.57 -43.88 -6.54
C VAL A 366 7.16 -45.05 -7.40
N THR A 367 8.07 -45.39 -8.31
CA THR A 367 8.02 -46.71 -8.94
C THR A 367 8.40 -47.81 -7.94
N CYS A 368 9.34 -47.54 -7.02
CA CYS A 368 9.57 -48.17 -5.69
C CYS A 368 10.83 -47.57 -5.03
N ASP A 369 10.89 -47.47 -3.69
CA ASP A 369 11.90 -48.22 -2.89
C ASP A 369 11.47 -48.36 -1.41
N ARG A 370 12.30 -49.03 -0.58
CA ARG A 370 12.03 -49.41 0.81
C ARG A 370 12.82 -48.59 1.85
N PRO A 371 12.26 -48.34 3.05
CA PRO A 371 13.03 -47.82 4.18
C PRO A 371 14.06 -48.84 4.67
N PHE A 372 15.26 -48.37 4.99
CA PHE A 372 16.28 -49.18 5.68
C PHE A 372 15.96 -49.24 7.18
N ASN A 373 15.88 -50.45 7.71
CA ASN A 373 15.54 -50.72 9.11
C ASN A 373 16.81 -50.97 9.92
N ASP A 374 17.55 -49.91 10.23
CA ASP A 374 18.70 -49.99 11.13
C ASP A 374 18.27 -49.78 12.59
N LYS A 375 18.60 -50.77 13.42
CA LYS A 375 18.42 -50.73 14.86
C LYS A 375 19.70 -50.24 15.52
N ASN A 376 19.61 -49.23 16.38
CA ASN A 376 20.06 -49.26 17.78
C ASN A 376 19.79 -47.92 18.47
#